data_AF-A0A959VWN7-F1
#
_entry.id   AF-A0A959VWN7-F1
#
_cell.length_a   1.000
_cell.length_b   1.000
_cell.length_c   1.000
_cell.angle_alpha   90.00
_cell.angle_beta   90.00
_cell.angle_gamma   90.00
#
_symmetry.space_group_name_H-M   'P 1'
#
loop_
_entity.id
_entity.type
_entity.pdbx_description
1 polymer ?
#
loop_
_entity_poly.entity_id
_entity_poly.type
_entity_poly.pdbx_seq_one_letter_code
_entity_poly.pdbx_strand_id
1 'polypeptide(L)' 'MTSFEISQTATPEEAAAIAAAIQRFSADTTVVRATEPAGMDPWLKAAIEEGISAKEVFGPGQPAGTF' A
#
# COMPACT_ATOMS: atom_id res chain seq x y z
N MET A 1 7.47 -1.96 -28.64
CA MET A 1 7.62 -1.13 -27.43
C MET A 1 7.45 0.32 -27.87
N THR A 2 6.24 0.86 -27.74
CA THR A 2 5.92 2.21 -28.22
C THR A 2 6.29 3.21 -27.14
N SER A 3 7.26 4.08 -27.41
CA SER A 3 7.61 5.19 -26.54
C SER A 3 6.62 6.34 -26.81
N PHE A 4 6.03 6.90 -25.77
CA PHE A 4 5.16 8.09 -25.85
C PHE A 4 5.92 9.28 -25.26
N GLU A 5 6.24 10.25 -26.12
CA GLU A 5 6.82 11.54 -25.74
C GLU A 5 5.69 12.46 -25.24
N ILE A 6 5.77 12.89 -23.98
CA ILE A 6 4.86 13.89 -23.40
C ILE A 6 5.47 15.27 -23.68
N SER A 7 5.18 15.85 -24.84
CA SER A 7 5.75 17.14 -25.27
C SER A 7 4.95 18.38 -24.82
N GLN A 8 3.95 18.24 -23.96
CA GLN A 8 3.10 19.36 -23.56
C GLN A 8 3.45 19.83 -22.14
N THR A 9 4.15 20.97 -22.07
CA THR A 9 4.29 21.73 -20.84
C THR A 9 2.98 22.47 -20.56
N ALA A 10 2.37 22.18 -19.41
CA ALA A 10 1.18 22.87 -18.94
C ALA A 10 1.47 24.37 -18.74
N THR A 11 0.48 25.20 -19.07
CA THR A 11 0.53 26.62 -18.70
C THR A 11 0.51 26.77 -17.17
N PRO A 12 0.97 27.91 -16.61
CA PRO A 12 0.93 28.13 -15.17
C PRO A 12 -0.48 28.01 -14.56
N GLU A 13 -1.50 28.42 -15.31
CA GLU A 13 -2.91 28.30 -14.92
C GLU A 13 -3.36 26.84 -14.85
N GLU A 14 -3.04 26.05 -15.86
CA GLU A 14 -3.34 24.62 -15.86
C GLU A 14 -2.60 23.88 -14.74
N ALA A 15 -1.34 24.23 -14.48
CA ALA A 15 -0.57 23.67 -13.38
C ALA A 15 -1.21 23.99 -12.02
N ALA A 16 -1.70 25.23 -11.84
CA ALA A 16 -2.41 25.63 -10.63
C ALA A 16 -3.75 24.88 -10.48
N ALA A 17 -4.50 24.73 -11.57
CA ALA A 17 -5.76 23.98 -11.57
C ALA A 17 -5.55 22.50 -11.21
N ILE A 18 -4.51 21.87 -11.75
CA ILE A 18 -4.15 20.48 -11.42
C ILE A 18 -3.76 20.37 -9.94
N ALA A 19 -2.93 21.28 -9.44
CA ALA A 19 -2.52 21.27 -8.03
C ALA A 19 -3.72 21.43 -7.09
N ALA A 20 -4.65 22.34 -7.41
CA ALA A 20 -5.88 22.53 -6.65
C ALA A 20 -6.77 21.28 -6.65
N ALA A 21 -6.92 20.62 -7.80
CA ALA A 21 -7.70 19.39 -7.92
C ALA A 21 -7.10 18.25 -7.06
N ILE A 22 -5.78 18.07 -7.07
CA ILE A 22 -5.10 17.07 -6.23
C ILE A 22 -5.29 17.35 -4.75
N GLN A 23 -5.18 18.62 -4.33
CA GLN A 23 -5.38 19.00 -2.93
C GLN A 23 -6.82 18.74 -2.49
N ARG A 24 -7.79 19.10 -3.33
CA ARG A 24 -9.21 18.85 -3.04
C ARG A 24 -9.51 17.36 -2.96
N PHE A 25 -9.04 16.58 -3.92
CA PHE A 25 -9.16 15.13 -3.89
C PHE A 25 -8.57 14.56 -2.60
N SER A 26 -7.33 14.91 -2.27
CA SER A 26 -6.66 14.43 -1.06
C SER A 26 -7.46 14.77 0.19
N ALA A 27 -7.95 16.00 0.31
CA ALA A 27 -8.78 16.41 1.45
C ALA A 27 -10.09 15.61 1.53
N ASP A 28 -10.75 15.38 0.40
CA ASP A 28 -12.02 14.65 0.33
C ASP A 28 -11.84 13.15 0.56
N THR A 29 -10.70 12.58 0.17
CA THR A 29 -10.40 11.14 0.29
C THR A 29 -9.53 10.79 1.49
N THR A 30 -9.14 11.76 2.32
CA THR A 30 -8.40 11.45 3.54
C THR A 30 -9.35 10.75 4.52
N VAL A 31 -9.34 9.43 4.47
CA VAL A 31 -9.92 8.60 5.52
C VAL A 31 -9.01 8.74 6.74
N VAL A 32 -9.56 9.22 7.86
CA VAL A 32 -8.84 9.21 9.14
C VAL A 32 -8.39 7.78 9.37
N ARG A 33 -7.06 7.55 9.41
CA ARG A 33 -6.49 6.25 9.74
C ARG A 33 -7.11 5.82 11.06
N ALA A 34 -7.95 4.78 11.02
CA ALA A 34 -8.51 4.22 12.23
C ALA A 34 -7.34 3.87 13.15
N THR A 35 -7.36 4.42 14.36
CA THR A 35 -6.47 3.94 15.42
C THR A 35 -6.69 2.44 15.51
N GLU A 36 -5.67 1.66 15.17
CA GLU A 36 -5.74 0.21 15.28
C GLU A 36 -6.17 -0.11 16.71
N PRO A 37 -7.25 -0.90 16.91
CA PRO A 37 -7.68 -1.24 18.25
C PRO A 37 -6.49 -1.86 18.98
N ALA A 38 -6.22 -1.38 20.19
CA ALA A 38 -5.15 -1.92 21.03
C ALA A 38 -5.50 -3.37 21.41
N GLY A 39 -5.18 -4.31 20.53
CA GLY A 39 -5.58 -5.70 20.62
C GLY A 39 -4.81 -6.53 19.61
N MET A 40 -4.76 -7.84 19.85
CA MET A 40 -4.18 -8.79 18.92
C MET A 40 -5.01 -8.79 17.63
N ASP A 41 -4.36 -8.64 16.47
CA ASP A 41 -5.02 -8.78 15.18
C ASP A 41 -5.70 -10.17 15.10
N PRO A 42 -6.98 -10.24 14.68
CA PRO A 42 -7.73 -11.49 14.69
C PRO A 42 -7.13 -12.55 13.76
N TRP A 43 -6.45 -12.15 12.67
CA TRP A 43 -5.77 -13.06 11.76
C TRP A 43 -4.46 -13.56 12.33
N LEU A 44 -3.73 -12.70 13.03
CA LEU A 44 -2.54 -13.09 13.78
C LEU A 44 -2.89 -14.09 14.89
N LYS A 45 -3.97 -13.85 15.63
CA LYS A 45 -4.45 -14.80 16.64
C LYS A 45 -4.77 -16.16 16.00
N ALA A 46 -5.53 -16.18 14.89
CA ALA A 46 -5.86 -17.40 14.18
C ALA A 46 -4.61 -18.12 13.65
N ALA A 47 -3.63 -17.40 13.10
CA ALA A 47 -2.38 -17.97 12.62
C ALA A 47 -1.60 -18.67 13.74
N ILE A 48 -1.57 -18.08 14.94
CA ILE A 48 -0.94 -18.70 16.11
C ILE A 48 -1.69 -19.96 16.55
N GLU A 49 -3.03 -19.92 16.61
CA GLU A 49 -3.86 -21.07 16.97
C GLU A 49 -3.71 -22.23 15.98
N GLU A 50 -3.56 -21.93 14.69
CA GLU A 50 -3.31 -22.91 13.62
C GLU A 50 -1.83 -23.31 13.49
N GLY A 51 -0.94 -22.76 14.32
CA GLY A 51 0.50 -23.07 14.31
C GLY A 51 1.27 -22.55 13.08
N ILE A 52 0.69 -21.60 12.33
CA ILE A 52 1.30 -21.01 11.14
C ILE A 52 2.41 -20.05 11.57
N SER A 53 3.65 -20.43 11.29
CA SER A 53 4.81 -19.59 11.61
C SER A 53 5.11 -18.61 10.48
N ALA A 54 5.33 -17.34 10.81
CA ALA A 54 5.81 -16.33 9.86
C ALA A 54 7.19 -16.67 9.25
N LYS A 55 7.89 -17.69 9.78
CA LYS A 55 9.13 -18.22 9.22
C LYS A 55 8.95 -19.30 8.16
N GLU A 56 7.75 -19.86 7.98
CA GLU A 56 7.49 -20.78 6.87
C GLU A 56 7.37 -19.97 5.58
N VAL A 57 8.40 -20.08 4.75
CA VAL A 57 8.38 -19.58 3.38
C VAL A 57 7.33 -20.38 2.62
N PHE A 58 6.12 -19.83 2.47
CA PHE A 58 5.15 -20.37 1.52
C PHE A 58 5.65 -20.11 0.09
N GLY A 59 6.33 -21.10 -0.47
CA GLY A 59 6.80 -21.11 -1.85
C GLY A 59 7.38 -22.47 -2.21
N PRO A 60 7.21 -22.96 -3.46
CA PRO A 60 7.78 -24.24 -3.87
C PRO A 60 9.31 -24.12 -3.94
N GLY A 61 10.01 -24.59 -2.90
CA GLY A 61 11.41 -25.01 -3.04
C GLY A 61 12.45 -24.58 -2.00
N GLN A 62 12.13 -24.24 -0.74
CA GLN A 62 13.22 -24.00 0.23
C GLN A 62 12.95 -24.59 1.62
N PRO A 63 13.76 -25.57 2.09
CA PRO A 63 13.67 -26.02 3.47
C PRO A 63 14.22 -24.94 4.41
N ALA A 64 13.48 -24.65 5.47
CA ALA A 64 13.93 -23.79 6.57
C ALA A 64 15.22 -24.38 7.19
N GLY A 65 16.17 -23.49 7.48
CA GLY A 65 17.58 -23.81 7.73
C GLY A 65 17.86 -24.89 8.79
N THR A 66 18.99 -25.55 8.57
CA THR A 66 19.65 -26.45 9.52
C THR A 66 20.11 -25.66 10.76
N PHE A 67 19.73 -26.13 11.95
CA PHE A 67 20.39 -25.78 13.21
C PHE A 67 21.61 -26.68 13.41
#